data_AF-A0A1A0M699-F1
#
_entry.id   AF-A0A1A0M699-F1
#
_cell.length_a   1.000
_cell.length_b   1.000
_cell.length_c   1.000
_cell.angle_alpha   90.00
_cell.angle_beta   90.00
_cell.angle_gamma   90.00
#
_symmetry.space_group_name_H-M   'P 1'
#
loop_
_entity.id
_entity.type
_entity.pdbx_description
1 polymer ?
#
loop_
_entity_poly.entity_id
_entity_poly.type
_entity_poly.pdbx_seq_one_letter_code
_entity_poly.pdbx_strand_id
1 'polypeptide(L)'
;MSGTSAGYYREWLQNAAKKGVPPQVIVDIARQQKLTPASFEILEGMERVVDNNRTSSDPSDDNTYFLLPPGTSADDARRAVLMTYILNAGTSYKKGNPTTDFAETPYTATEVQRIVDRQSANSWSYEQVPRLAGSGGRFATTPNGMLMGLGGGFIQNQLSQQAGSTYGDVFLINIDHPADAGDQLRKIIGSGQMWYDGPGGARQQDMDIDRVLHHEERHSGQWAALGPVEFAKQYAISLAAEKLTGRRNPFETNAGASDGGYS
;
A
#
# COMPACT_ATOMS: atom_id res chain seq x y z
N MET A 1 -13.82 -6.95 33.00
CA MET A 1 -14.47 -5.70 32.53
C MET A 1 -14.92 -5.93 31.09
N SER A 2 -16.23 -6.04 30.87
CA SER A 2 -16.86 -6.30 29.58
C SER A 2 -17.23 -4.98 28.92
N GLY A 3 -16.31 -4.41 28.15
CA GLY A 3 -16.61 -3.31 27.22
C GLY A 3 -16.74 -3.90 25.84
N THR A 4 -17.96 -4.03 25.31
CA THR A 4 -18.17 -4.47 23.93
C THR A 4 -17.66 -3.38 23.01
N SER A 5 -16.45 -3.52 22.47
CA SER A 5 -16.06 -2.72 21.31
C SER A 5 -17.06 -2.97 20.17
N ALA A 6 -17.46 -1.91 19.48
CA ALA A 6 -18.23 -1.95 18.24
C ALA A 6 -17.36 -1.35 17.11
N GLY A 7 -17.81 -1.49 15.86
CA GLY A 7 -17.10 -0.95 14.69
C GLY A 7 -15.73 -1.59 14.43
N TYR A 8 -14.88 -0.87 13.71
CA TYR A 8 -13.58 -1.36 13.23
C TYR A 8 -12.59 -1.73 14.34
N TYR A 9 -12.69 -1.15 15.54
CA TYR A 9 -11.85 -1.59 16.66
C TYR A 9 -12.14 -3.03 17.08
N ARG A 10 -13.43 -3.44 17.10
CA ARG A 10 -13.80 -4.83 17.36
C ARG A 10 -13.33 -5.75 16.23
N GLU A 11 -13.47 -5.29 14.99
CA GLU A 11 -13.02 -6.02 13.82
C GLU A 11 -11.49 -6.24 13.85
N TRP A 12 -10.72 -5.24 14.26
CA TRP A 12 -9.28 -5.39 14.46
C TRP A 12 -8.95 -6.52 15.45
N LEU A 13 -9.61 -6.56 16.62
CA LEU A 13 -9.42 -7.65 17.58
C LEU A 13 -9.79 -9.02 17.00
N GLN A 14 -10.83 -9.08 16.16
CA GLN A 14 -11.25 -10.31 15.50
C GLN A 14 -10.24 -10.75 14.44
N ASN A 15 -9.75 -9.83 13.61
CA ASN A 15 -8.73 -10.12 12.59
C ASN A 15 -7.44 -10.59 13.25
N ALA A 16 -7.00 -9.92 14.32
CA ALA A 16 -5.83 -10.31 15.09
C ALA A 16 -5.99 -11.71 15.70
N ALA A 17 -7.14 -12.03 16.29
CA ALA A 17 -7.42 -13.36 16.83
C ALA A 17 -7.41 -14.45 15.76
N LYS A 18 -8.02 -14.19 14.59
CA LYS A 18 -8.06 -15.13 13.46
C LYS A 18 -6.66 -15.39 12.90
N LYS A 19 -5.84 -14.35 12.76
CA LYS A 19 -4.44 -14.44 12.29
C LYS A 19 -3.46 -14.94 13.37
N GLY A 20 -3.96 -15.37 14.54
CA GLY A 20 -3.14 -15.93 15.61
C GLY A 20 -2.20 -14.92 16.28
N VAL A 21 -2.50 -13.62 16.18
CA VAL A 21 -1.69 -12.57 16.79
C VAL A 21 -1.78 -12.69 18.32
N PRO A 22 -0.64 -12.79 19.04
CA PRO A 22 -0.67 -12.90 20.49
C PRO A 22 -1.34 -11.69 21.13
N PRO A 23 -2.19 -11.86 22.18
CA PRO A 23 -2.89 -10.75 22.82
C PRO A 23 -1.96 -9.64 23.32
N GLN A 24 -0.74 -9.98 23.75
CA GLN A 24 0.25 -9.01 24.20
C GLN A 24 0.68 -8.05 23.07
N VAL A 25 0.79 -8.53 21.82
CA VAL A 25 1.10 -7.69 20.66
C VAL A 25 0.02 -6.64 20.44
N ILE A 26 -1.26 -7.03 20.57
CA ILE A 26 -2.40 -6.11 20.46
C ILE A 26 -2.33 -5.04 21.55
N VAL A 27 -2.03 -5.45 22.80
CA VAL A 27 -1.87 -4.53 23.94
C VAL A 27 -0.72 -3.55 23.70
N ASP A 28 0.41 -4.03 23.18
CA ASP A 28 1.59 -3.20 22.92
C ASP A 28 1.32 -2.18 21.81
N ILE A 29 0.68 -2.61 20.70
CA ILE A 29 0.25 -1.70 19.62
C ILE A 29 -0.70 -0.63 20.17
N ALA A 30 -1.73 -1.05 20.92
CA ALA A 30 -2.72 -0.11 21.48
C ALA A 30 -2.08 0.90 22.43
N ARG A 31 -1.13 0.47 23.29
CA ARG A 31 -0.44 1.37 24.21
C ARG A 31 0.51 2.32 23.50
N GLN A 32 1.35 1.81 22.60
CA GLN A 32 2.38 2.59 21.93
C GLN A 32 1.77 3.64 21.00
N GLN A 33 0.74 3.27 20.24
CA GLN A 33 0.05 4.18 19.31
C GLN A 33 -1.16 4.90 19.94
N LYS A 34 -1.38 4.70 21.25
CA LYS A 34 -2.50 5.28 22.02
C LYS A 34 -3.85 5.02 21.36
N LEU A 35 -4.06 3.81 20.86
CA LEU A 35 -5.28 3.45 20.15
C LEU A 35 -6.46 3.37 21.10
N THR A 36 -7.56 3.92 20.65
CA THR A 36 -8.88 3.80 21.26
C THR A 36 -9.87 3.37 20.17
N PRO A 37 -11.11 2.98 20.52
CA PRO A 37 -12.15 2.78 19.51
C PRO A 37 -12.29 3.96 18.54
N ALA A 38 -12.21 5.19 19.04
CA ALA A 38 -12.31 6.41 18.24
C ALA A 38 -11.17 6.58 17.23
N SER A 39 -10.01 5.94 17.45
CA SER A 39 -8.91 5.99 16.48
C SER A 39 -9.30 5.42 15.12
N PHE A 40 -10.24 4.47 15.09
CA PHE A 40 -10.71 3.82 13.86
C PHE A 40 -11.87 4.55 13.18
N GLU A 41 -12.47 5.58 13.80
CA GLU A 41 -13.56 6.37 13.21
C GLU A 41 -13.12 7.05 11.90
N ILE A 42 -11.81 7.25 11.70
CA ILE A 42 -11.27 7.77 10.43
C ILE A 42 -11.62 6.90 9.22
N LEU A 43 -11.87 5.61 9.42
CA LEU A 43 -12.26 4.69 8.35
C LEU A 43 -13.78 4.75 8.06
N GLU A 44 -14.56 5.34 8.96
CA GLU A 44 -16.00 5.50 8.76
C GLU A 44 -16.28 6.49 7.62
N GLY A 45 -17.20 6.11 6.73
CA GLY A 45 -17.52 6.90 5.53
C GLY A 45 -16.53 6.74 4.38
N MET A 46 -15.42 5.99 4.57
CA MET A 46 -14.60 5.52 3.46
C MET A 46 -15.20 4.25 2.87
N GLU A 47 -15.10 4.08 1.55
CA GLU A 47 -15.62 2.89 0.91
C GLU A 47 -14.66 1.71 1.12
N ARG A 48 -15.15 0.68 1.80
CA ARG A 48 -14.43 -0.57 2.01
C ARG A 48 -14.40 -1.40 0.72
N VAL A 49 -13.22 -1.87 0.35
CA VAL A 49 -13.02 -2.87 -0.71
C VAL A 49 -12.12 -3.96 -0.16
N VAL A 50 -12.39 -5.21 -0.51
CA VAL A 50 -11.58 -6.36 -0.09
C VAL A 50 -10.98 -7.01 -1.33
N ASP A 51 -9.75 -7.54 -1.21
CA ASP A 51 -9.25 -8.41 -2.27
C ASP A 51 -10.06 -9.72 -2.28
N ASN A 52 -10.60 -10.10 -3.44
CA ASN A 52 -11.22 -11.41 -3.60
C ASN A 52 -10.10 -12.40 -3.90
N ASN A 53 -9.56 -12.96 -2.83
CA ASN A 53 -8.26 -13.57 -2.82
C ASN A 53 -8.32 -15.02 -3.31
N ARG A 54 -8.37 -15.19 -4.65
CA ARG A 54 -8.55 -16.45 -5.40
C ARG A 54 -7.69 -17.64 -4.98
N THR A 55 -6.71 -17.46 -4.10
CA THR A 55 -5.80 -18.51 -3.62
C THR A 55 -6.18 -19.09 -2.25
N SER A 56 -7.15 -18.51 -1.51
CA SER A 56 -7.70 -19.10 -0.29
C SER A 56 -9.22 -19.20 -0.38
N SER A 57 -9.78 -20.33 0.04
CA SER A 57 -11.24 -20.47 0.21
C SER A 57 -11.74 -19.89 1.53
N ASP A 58 -10.86 -19.33 2.36
CA ASP A 58 -11.20 -18.66 3.61
C ASP A 58 -11.24 -17.13 3.39
N PRO A 59 -12.44 -16.51 3.34
CA PRO A 59 -12.59 -15.07 3.20
C PRO A 59 -11.98 -14.28 4.36
N SER A 60 -11.62 -14.93 5.48
CA SER A 60 -10.95 -14.24 6.59
C SER A 60 -9.50 -13.88 6.32
N ASP A 61 -8.94 -14.42 5.24
CA ASP A 61 -7.61 -14.09 4.79
C ASP A 61 -7.59 -12.88 3.83
N ASP A 62 -8.75 -12.33 3.45
CA ASP A 62 -8.85 -11.21 2.51
C ASP A 62 -8.37 -9.93 3.18
N ASN A 63 -7.50 -9.18 2.50
CA ASN A 63 -7.10 -7.89 3.02
C ASN A 63 -8.11 -6.80 2.66
N THR A 64 -8.28 -5.88 3.60
CA THR A 64 -9.20 -4.75 3.49
C THR A 64 -8.45 -3.49 3.07
N TYR A 65 -9.04 -2.79 2.11
CA TYR A 65 -8.63 -1.51 1.55
C TYR A 65 -9.75 -0.51 1.77
N PHE A 66 -9.43 0.79 1.81
CA PHE A 66 -10.42 1.85 1.88
C PHE A 66 -10.16 2.90 0.80
N LEU A 67 -11.14 3.12 -0.08
CA LEU A 67 -11.07 4.23 -1.02
C LEU A 67 -11.30 5.54 -0.28
N LEU A 68 -10.40 6.49 -0.51
CA LEU A 68 -10.49 7.82 0.08
C LEU A 68 -11.58 8.63 -0.62
N PRO A 69 -12.51 9.25 0.14
CA PRO A 69 -13.48 10.16 -0.45
C PRO A 69 -12.78 11.40 -1.04
N PRO A 70 -13.36 12.04 -2.07
CA PRO A 70 -12.87 13.31 -2.57
C PRO A 70 -12.78 14.36 -1.45
N GLY A 71 -11.70 15.14 -1.43
CA GLY A 71 -11.47 16.16 -0.40
C GLY A 71 -10.84 15.65 0.89
N THR A 72 -10.50 14.35 0.99
CA THR A 72 -9.69 13.82 2.10
C THR A 72 -8.41 14.62 2.25
N SER A 73 -8.12 15.09 3.47
CA SER A 73 -6.88 15.84 3.77
C SER A 73 -5.66 14.92 3.79
N ALA A 74 -4.47 15.50 3.68
CA ALA A 74 -3.22 14.75 3.77
C ALA A 74 -3.09 13.98 5.11
N ASP A 75 -3.47 14.63 6.22
CA ASP A 75 -3.44 14.01 7.55
C ASP A 75 -4.49 12.91 7.71
N ASP A 76 -5.69 13.09 7.16
CA ASP A 76 -6.73 12.05 7.17
C ASP A 76 -6.31 10.85 6.35
N ALA A 77 -5.72 11.07 5.17
CA ALA A 77 -5.20 10.00 4.33
C ALA A 77 -4.11 9.19 5.07
N ARG A 78 -3.13 9.88 5.68
CA ARG A 78 -2.07 9.24 6.47
C ARG A 78 -2.63 8.42 7.64
N ARG A 79 -3.58 8.99 8.39
CA ARG A 79 -4.24 8.29 9.51
C ARG A 79 -5.04 7.07 9.04
N ALA A 80 -5.80 7.20 7.95
CA ALA A 80 -6.58 6.10 7.38
C ALA A 80 -5.68 4.95 6.92
N VAL A 81 -4.52 5.26 6.33
CA VAL A 81 -3.53 4.25 5.94
C VAL A 81 -3.02 3.48 7.16
N LEU A 82 -2.62 4.17 8.23
CA LEU A 82 -2.16 3.51 9.45
C LEU A 82 -3.27 2.63 10.05
N MET A 83 -4.50 3.14 10.15
CA MET A 83 -5.62 2.38 10.69
C MET A 83 -6.00 1.19 9.81
N THR A 84 -5.81 1.27 8.49
CA THR A 84 -6.01 0.16 7.56
C THR A 84 -5.00 -0.96 7.80
N TYR A 85 -3.70 -0.63 7.93
CA TYR A 85 -2.67 -1.62 8.29
C TYR A 85 -3.02 -2.31 9.62
N ILE A 86 -3.37 -1.53 10.63
CA ILE A 86 -3.68 -2.05 11.97
C ILE A 86 -4.92 -2.96 11.90
N LEU A 87 -6.00 -2.52 11.24
CA LEU A 87 -7.24 -3.28 11.09
C LEU A 87 -7.00 -4.66 10.47
N ASN A 88 -6.14 -4.75 9.45
CA ASN A 88 -5.81 -6.00 8.77
C ASN A 88 -5.01 -6.98 9.64
N ALA A 89 -4.34 -6.51 10.69
CA ALA A 89 -3.53 -7.32 11.60
C ALA A 89 -2.42 -8.13 10.88
N GLY A 90 -1.80 -7.53 9.85
CA GLY A 90 -0.76 -8.15 9.02
C GLY A 90 -1.12 -8.10 7.53
N THR A 91 -0.13 -8.37 6.68
CA THR A 91 -0.22 -8.24 5.22
C THR A 91 -0.65 -9.50 4.49
N SER A 92 -0.51 -10.68 5.11
CA SER A 92 -0.72 -11.97 4.46
C SER A 92 0.22 -12.19 3.25
N TYR A 93 1.42 -11.60 3.25
CA TYR A 93 2.30 -11.45 2.07
C TYR A 93 2.72 -12.77 1.38
N LYS A 94 2.70 -13.90 2.10
CA LYS A 94 3.03 -15.23 1.56
C LYS A 94 1.82 -15.99 1.01
N LYS A 95 0.62 -15.43 1.12
CA LYS A 95 -0.61 -16.07 0.68
C LYS A 95 -0.64 -16.08 -0.85
N GLY A 96 -0.95 -17.24 -1.44
CA GLY A 96 -1.06 -17.39 -2.91
C GLY A 96 0.27 -17.58 -3.66
N ASN A 97 1.39 -17.10 -3.10
CA ASN A 97 2.71 -17.36 -3.64
C ASN A 97 3.72 -17.74 -2.53
N PRO A 98 4.06 -19.03 -2.36
CA PRO A 98 5.04 -19.45 -1.37
C PRO A 98 6.47 -18.97 -1.71
N THR A 99 6.71 -18.58 -2.96
CA THR A 99 7.99 -18.07 -3.47
C THR A 99 7.96 -16.54 -3.47
N THR A 100 8.20 -15.97 -2.30
CA THR A 100 8.33 -14.52 -2.10
C THR A 100 9.81 -14.11 -2.10
N ASP A 101 10.11 -12.92 -2.60
CA ASP A 101 11.47 -12.37 -2.62
C ASP A 101 11.99 -12.06 -1.19
N PHE A 102 11.08 -11.87 -0.23
CA PHE A 102 11.40 -11.59 1.17
C PHE A 102 10.52 -12.35 2.16
N ALA A 103 11.00 -12.45 3.40
CA ALA A 103 10.17 -12.89 4.51
C ALA A 103 9.09 -11.84 4.83
N GLU A 104 7.87 -12.30 5.12
CA GLU A 104 6.82 -11.43 5.66
C GLU A 104 7.29 -10.79 6.97
N THR A 105 7.06 -9.48 7.09
CA THR A 105 7.40 -8.75 8.30
C THR A 105 6.35 -9.02 9.37
N PRO A 106 6.73 -9.49 10.58
CA PRO A 106 5.76 -9.83 11.61
C PRO A 106 4.90 -8.64 12.06
N TYR A 107 3.60 -8.86 12.20
CA TYR A 107 2.69 -7.86 12.76
C TYR A 107 3.01 -7.63 14.24
N THR A 108 3.62 -6.49 14.55
CA THR A 108 4.13 -6.13 15.89
C THR A 108 4.02 -4.63 16.16
N ALA A 109 4.13 -4.22 17.42
CA ALA A 109 4.18 -2.80 17.78
C ALA A 109 5.38 -2.06 17.14
N THR A 110 6.53 -2.75 17.03
CA THR A 110 7.71 -2.24 16.33
C THR A 110 7.44 -2.02 14.84
N GLU A 111 6.74 -2.95 14.20
CA GLU A 111 6.39 -2.79 12.78
C GLU A 111 5.40 -1.65 12.55
N VAL A 112 4.39 -1.51 13.40
CA VAL A 112 3.48 -0.36 13.36
C VAL A 112 4.26 0.95 13.53
N GLN A 113 5.23 1.00 14.45
CA GLN A 113 6.08 2.18 14.64
C GLN A 113 6.94 2.48 13.40
N ARG A 114 7.50 1.44 12.77
CA ARG A 114 8.28 1.61 11.52
C ARG A 114 7.43 2.27 10.43
N ILE A 115 6.16 1.88 10.30
CA ILE A 115 5.22 2.52 9.36
C ILE A 115 4.96 3.98 9.75
N VAL A 116 4.75 4.28 11.03
CA VAL A 116 4.58 5.67 11.50
C VAL A 116 5.80 6.53 11.18
N ASP A 117 7.00 6.01 11.42
CA ASP A 117 8.26 6.72 11.16
C ASP A 117 8.45 6.96 9.66
N ARG A 118 8.16 5.94 8.83
CA ARG A 118 8.16 6.04 7.36
C ARG A 118 7.18 7.10 6.85
N GLN A 119 5.94 7.07 7.34
CA GLN A 119 4.90 8.05 7.00
C GLN A 119 5.28 9.47 7.42
N SER A 120 6.01 9.62 8.53
CA SER A 120 6.52 10.93 8.95
C SER A 120 7.61 11.43 7.99
N ALA A 121 8.58 10.58 7.64
CA ALA A 121 9.65 10.91 6.70
C ALA A 121 9.13 11.21 5.28
N ASN A 122 8.06 10.53 4.88
CA ASN A 122 7.38 10.70 3.59
C ASN A 122 6.13 11.61 3.66
N SER A 123 5.96 12.41 4.72
CA SER A 123 4.77 13.26 4.89
C SER A 123 4.47 14.16 3.68
N TRP A 124 5.50 14.64 3.00
CA TRP A 124 5.42 15.44 1.77
C TRP A 124 4.69 14.74 0.61
N SER A 125 4.65 13.40 0.56
CA SER A 125 3.91 12.68 -0.49
C SER A 125 2.40 12.72 -0.24
N TYR A 126 1.97 12.70 1.02
CA TYR A 126 0.55 12.81 1.40
C TYR A 126 -0.02 14.21 1.09
N GLU A 127 0.81 15.26 1.17
CA GLU A 127 0.42 16.63 0.83
C GLU A 127 -0.03 16.78 -0.63
N GLN A 128 0.40 15.88 -1.52
CA GLN A 128 -0.01 15.89 -2.92
C GLN A 128 -1.39 15.26 -3.14
N VAL A 129 -1.85 14.39 -2.24
CA VAL A 129 -3.09 13.61 -2.41
C VAL A 129 -4.32 14.49 -2.68
N PRO A 130 -4.59 15.59 -1.92
CA PRO A 130 -5.75 16.44 -2.19
C PRO A 130 -5.70 17.08 -3.58
N ARG A 131 -4.51 17.51 -4.02
CA ARG A 131 -4.30 18.10 -5.34
C ARG A 131 -4.58 17.07 -6.45
N LEU A 132 -4.02 15.87 -6.31
CA LEU A 132 -4.18 14.80 -7.29
C LEU A 132 -5.64 14.32 -7.36
N ALA A 133 -6.29 14.17 -6.22
CA ALA A 133 -7.71 13.84 -6.13
C ALA A 133 -8.60 14.92 -6.78
N GLY A 134 -8.25 16.19 -6.59
CA GLY A 134 -8.92 17.33 -7.24
C GLY A 134 -8.77 17.35 -8.76
N SER A 135 -7.74 16.72 -9.31
CA SER A 135 -7.53 16.55 -10.76
C SER A 135 -8.13 15.25 -11.33
N GLY A 136 -8.98 14.57 -10.57
CA GLY A 136 -9.64 13.33 -10.98
C GLY A 136 -8.95 12.04 -10.52
N GLY A 137 -7.83 12.14 -9.78
CA GLY A 137 -7.20 10.97 -9.16
C GLY A 137 -8.09 10.32 -8.11
N ARG A 138 -7.91 9.02 -7.91
CA ARG A 138 -8.53 8.26 -6.81
C ARG A 138 -7.46 7.47 -6.08
N PHE A 139 -7.66 7.29 -4.79
CA PHE A 139 -6.68 6.69 -3.89
C PHE A 139 -7.35 5.69 -2.97
N ALA A 140 -6.63 4.63 -2.62
CA ALA A 140 -7.02 3.67 -1.62
C ALA A 140 -5.88 3.47 -0.61
N THR A 141 -6.24 3.23 0.64
CA THR A 141 -5.30 2.72 1.65
C THR A 141 -4.94 1.27 1.34
N THR A 142 -3.72 0.87 1.67
CA THR A 142 -3.26 -0.51 1.45
C THR A 142 -2.94 -1.23 2.77
N PRO A 143 -2.95 -2.57 2.77
CA PRO A 143 -2.55 -3.40 3.92
C PRO A 143 -1.09 -3.24 4.30
N ASN A 144 -0.25 -2.61 3.47
CA ASN A 144 1.20 -2.41 3.68
C ASN A 144 1.51 -1.03 4.32
N GLY A 145 0.48 -0.29 4.70
CA GLY A 145 0.64 1.01 5.37
C GLY A 145 1.03 2.15 4.43
N MET A 146 0.71 2.05 3.14
CA MET A 146 0.89 3.10 2.13
C MET A 146 -0.42 3.42 1.39
N LEU A 147 -0.40 4.41 0.50
CA LEU A 147 -1.49 4.65 -0.45
C LEU A 147 -1.18 3.97 -1.78
N MET A 148 -2.26 3.58 -2.47
CA MET A 148 -2.24 3.24 -3.88
C MET A 148 -3.19 4.20 -4.61
N GLY A 149 -2.74 4.77 -5.71
CA GLY A 149 -3.44 5.81 -6.45
C GLY A 149 -3.44 5.57 -7.94
N LEU A 150 -4.47 6.10 -8.60
CA LEU A 150 -4.63 5.99 -10.05
C LEU A 150 -5.32 7.26 -10.59
N GLY A 151 -4.85 7.72 -11.75
CA GLY A 151 -5.30 8.96 -12.39
C GLY A 151 -4.76 10.23 -11.74
N GLY A 152 -5.27 11.39 -12.19
CA GLY A 152 -4.96 12.70 -11.61
C GLY A 152 -3.64 13.30 -12.08
N GLY A 153 -3.46 13.52 -13.38
CA GLY A 153 -2.48 14.46 -13.98
C GLY A 153 -0.99 14.31 -13.63
N PHE A 154 -0.60 13.36 -12.78
CA PHE A 154 0.76 13.18 -12.28
C PHE A 154 1.63 12.32 -13.20
N ILE A 155 1.07 11.80 -14.29
CA ILE A 155 1.83 11.00 -15.26
C ILE A 155 2.72 11.93 -16.09
N GLN A 156 3.76 12.48 -15.45
CA GLN A 156 4.97 12.96 -16.10
C GLN A 156 6.03 11.88 -15.92
N ASN A 157 6.10 11.04 -16.94
CA ASN A 157 7.24 10.23 -17.37
C ASN A 157 8.59 10.65 -16.78
N GLN A 158 9.31 9.70 -16.15
CA GLN A 158 10.72 9.33 -16.43
C GLN A 158 11.18 8.10 -15.61
N LEU A 159 10.43 7.64 -14.60
CA LEU A 159 10.83 6.55 -13.70
C LEU A 159 9.87 5.34 -13.67
N SER A 160 8.85 5.30 -14.54
CA SER A 160 7.87 4.21 -14.57
C SER A 160 8.49 2.89 -14.99
N GLN A 161 8.49 1.93 -14.08
CA GLN A 161 8.48 0.53 -14.46
C GLN A 161 7.04 0.06 -14.65
N GLN A 162 6.90 -1.16 -15.15
CA GLN A 162 5.71 -1.64 -15.84
C GLN A 162 4.42 -1.41 -15.02
N ALA A 163 4.42 -1.60 -13.69
CA ALA A 163 3.20 -1.53 -12.86
C ALA A 163 2.82 -0.15 -12.34
N GLY A 164 3.76 0.80 -12.30
CA GLY A 164 3.58 2.06 -11.60
C GLY A 164 4.89 2.66 -11.08
N SER A 165 4.76 3.62 -10.17
CA SER A 165 5.89 4.21 -9.46
C SER A 165 5.49 4.63 -8.06
N THR A 166 6.33 4.28 -7.08
CA THR A 166 6.20 4.80 -5.72
C THR A 166 6.83 6.19 -5.58
N TYR A 167 6.05 7.13 -5.08
CA TYR A 167 6.44 8.49 -4.74
C TYR A 167 6.23 8.72 -3.24
N GLY A 168 7.31 8.60 -2.46
CA GLY A 168 7.21 8.58 -1.00
C GLY A 168 6.37 7.39 -0.53
N ASP A 169 5.24 7.66 0.13
CA ASP A 169 4.29 6.64 0.60
C ASP A 169 3.06 6.45 -0.32
N VAL A 170 3.16 6.85 -1.59
CA VAL A 170 2.08 6.71 -2.58
C VAL A 170 2.55 5.91 -3.77
N PHE A 171 2.02 4.70 -3.94
CA PHE A 171 2.18 3.90 -5.15
C PHE A 171 1.19 4.40 -6.21
N LEU A 172 1.69 4.86 -7.35
CA LEU A 172 0.88 5.34 -8.46
C LEU A 172 0.85 4.29 -9.57
N ILE A 173 -0.32 3.71 -9.82
CA ILE A 173 -0.50 2.69 -10.84
C ILE A 173 -0.44 3.34 -12.23
N ASN A 174 0.31 2.72 -13.13
CA ASN A 174 0.46 3.20 -14.51
C ASN A 174 -0.71 2.73 -15.39
N ILE A 175 -1.87 3.37 -15.22
CA ILE A 175 -3.01 3.24 -16.14
C ILE A 175 -3.37 4.63 -16.66
N ASP A 176 -3.16 4.82 -17.97
CA ASP A 176 -3.47 6.08 -18.65
C ASP A 176 -4.98 6.28 -18.80
N HIS A 177 -5.47 7.47 -18.43
CA HIS A 177 -6.85 7.94 -18.65
C HIS A 177 -7.96 6.90 -18.42
N PRO A 178 -8.04 6.28 -17.24
CA PRO A 178 -9.13 5.36 -16.93
C PRO A 178 -10.47 6.13 -16.96
N ALA A 179 -11.50 5.53 -17.55
CA ALA A 179 -12.82 6.13 -17.67
C ALA A 179 -13.42 6.48 -16.28
N ASP A 180 -13.17 5.63 -15.29
CA ASP A 180 -13.45 5.88 -13.87
C ASP A 180 -12.30 5.31 -13.03
N ALA A 181 -11.53 6.19 -12.42
CA ALA A 181 -10.38 5.82 -11.60
C ALA A 181 -10.76 5.02 -10.34
N GLY A 182 -11.93 5.30 -9.76
CA GLY A 182 -12.43 4.60 -8.58
C GLY A 182 -12.88 3.19 -8.93
N ASP A 183 -13.64 3.04 -10.02
CA ASP A 183 -14.03 1.72 -10.54
C ASP A 183 -12.81 0.85 -10.91
N GLN A 184 -11.79 1.46 -11.52
CA GLN A 184 -10.56 0.74 -11.84
C GLN A 184 -9.80 0.27 -10.59
N LEU A 185 -9.72 1.10 -9.54
CA LEU A 185 -9.14 0.68 -8.25
C LEU A 185 -9.93 -0.47 -7.62
N ARG A 186 -11.27 -0.41 -7.65
CA ARG A 186 -12.11 -1.52 -7.16
C ARG A 186 -11.84 -2.82 -7.91
N LYS A 187 -11.68 -2.76 -9.24
CA LYS A 187 -11.36 -3.92 -10.07
C LYS A 187 -9.98 -4.48 -9.76
N ILE A 188 -8.98 -3.63 -9.59
CA ILE A 188 -7.61 -4.04 -9.22
C ILE A 188 -7.65 -4.77 -7.88
N ILE A 189 -8.13 -4.10 -6.83
CA ILE A 189 -8.22 -4.66 -5.47
C ILE A 189 -9.06 -5.94 -5.49
N GLY A 190 -10.29 -5.85 -5.99
CA GLY A 190 -11.22 -6.98 -5.99
C GLY A 190 -10.75 -8.16 -6.84
N SER A 191 -9.83 -7.97 -7.78
CA SER A 191 -9.26 -9.08 -8.55
C SER A 191 -8.08 -9.77 -7.86
N GLY A 192 -7.47 -9.14 -6.86
CA GLY A 192 -6.22 -9.56 -6.22
C GLY A 192 -5.00 -9.50 -7.15
N GLN A 193 -5.14 -8.91 -8.34
CA GLN A 193 -4.07 -8.88 -9.34
C GLN A 193 -3.85 -7.46 -9.86
N MET A 194 -2.65 -7.20 -10.34
CA MET A 194 -2.30 -5.93 -10.98
C MET A 194 -2.92 -5.81 -12.36
N TRP A 195 -3.22 -4.56 -12.72
CA TRP A 195 -3.74 -4.17 -14.02
C TRP A 195 -2.83 -3.12 -14.63
N TYR A 196 -2.72 -3.16 -15.94
CA TYR A 196 -1.81 -2.33 -16.73
C TYR A 196 -2.57 -1.74 -17.89
N ASP A 197 -2.12 -0.56 -18.35
CA ASP A 197 -2.67 -0.04 -19.59
C ASP A 197 -2.31 -0.94 -20.79
N GLY A 198 -3.19 -0.97 -21.78
CA GLY A 198 -3.00 -1.78 -22.97
C GLY A 198 -3.95 -1.40 -24.10
N PRO A 199 -3.76 -1.96 -25.31
CA PRO A 199 -4.63 -1.69 -26.45
C PRO A 199 -6.09 -2.03 -26.11
N GLY A 200 -6.97 -1.01 -26.03
CA GLY A 200 -8.37 -1.19 -25.65
C GLY A 200 -8.69 -0.97 -24.16
N GLY A 201 -7.76 -0.42 -23.39
CA GLY A 201 -7.93 -0.04 -21.98
C GLY A 201 -7.23 -0.98 -21.01
N ALA A 202 -7.40 -0.72 -19.71
CA ALA A 202 -6.75 -1.45 -18.65
C ALA A 202 -7.03 -2.96 -18.73
N ARG A 203 -5.97 -3.77 -18.67
CA ARG A 203 -6.04 -5.24 -18.70
C ARG A 203 -5.40 -5.83 -17.45
N GLN A 204 -6.05 -6.86 -16.94
CA GLN A 204 -5.53 -7.67 -15.85
C GLN A 204 -4.28 -8.45 -16.27
N GLN A 205 -3.30 -8.54 -15.37
CA GLN A 205 -2.11 -9.37 -15.53
C GLN A 205 -2.08 -10.47 -14.48
N ASP A 206 -1.24 -11.49 -14.71
CA ASP A 206 -1.06 -12.61 -13.78
C ASP A 206 -0.03 -12.27 -12.68
N MET A 207 -0.29 -11.20 -11.95
CA MET A 207 0.62 -10.70 -10.92
C MET A 207 -0.15 -10.28 -9.70
N ASP A 208 0.20 -10.87 -8.57
CA ASP A 208 -0.45 -10.62 -7.29
C ASP A 208 -0.23 -9.17 -6.81
N ILE A 209 -1.31 -8.50 -6.43
CA ILE A 209 -1.26 -7.15 -5.89
C ILE A 209 -0.46 -7.08 -4.59
N ASP A 210 -0.52 -8.10 -3.73
CA ASP A 210 0.22 -8.14 -2.46
C ASP A 210 1.73 -8.19 -2.72
N ARG A 211 2.14 -8.90 -3.80
CA ARG A 211 3.53 -8.95 -4.24
C ARG A 211 4.04 -7.57 -4.65
N VAL A 212 3.27 -6.88 -5.49
CA VAL A 212 3.63 -5.52 -5.93
C VAL A 212 3.61 -4.54 -4.78
N LEU A 213 2.57 -4.53 -3.95
CA LEU A 213 2.50 -3.62 -2.81
C LEU A 213 3.64 -3.82 -1.81
N HIS A 214 4.15 -5.04 -1.63
CA HIS A 214 5.35 -5.25 -0.84
C HIS A 214 6.60 -4.68 -1.50
N HIS A 215 6.77 -4.88 -2.81
CA HIS A 215 7.87 -4.27 -3.56
C HIS A 215 7.85 -2.74 -3.45
N GLU A 216 6.68 -2.14 -3.65
CA GLU A 216 6.46 -0.70 -3.58
C GLU A 216 6.62 -0.16 -2.14
N GLU A 217 6.26 -0.94 -1.12
CA GLU A 217 6.52 -0.61 0.29
C GLU A 217 8.03 -0.47 0.57
N ARG A 218 8.86 -1.32 -0.05
CA ARG A 218 10.33 -1.21 0.09
C ARG A 218 10.85 0.04 -0.59
N HIS A 219 10.31 0.43 -1.74
CA HIS A 219 10.63 1.73 -2.34
C HIS A 219 10.22 2.89 -1.44
N SER A 220 9.06 2.84 -0.79
CA SER A 220 8.68 3.83 0.22
C SER A 220 9.70 3.92 1.37
N GLY A 221 10.20 2.78 1.84
CA GLY A 221 11.29 2.73 2.83
C GLY A 221 12.59 3.40 2.33
N GLN A 222 12.94 3.24 1.05
CA GLN A 222 14.10 3.89 0.45
C GLN A 222 13.91 5.41 0.33
N TRP A 223 12.71 5.88 -0.04
CA TRP A 223 12.35 7.32 -0.01
C TRP A 223 12.47 7.89 1.40
N ALA A 224 11.99 7.18 2.42
CA ALA A 224 12.08 7.62 3.81
C ALA A 224 13.53 7.72 4.30
N ALA A 225 14.40 6.79 3.87
CA ALA A 225 15.81 6.76 4.27
C ALA A 225 16.66 7.84 3.59
N LEU A 226 16.41 8.13 2.31
CA LEU A 226 17.22 9.08 1.52
C LEU A 226 16.60 10.48 1.45
N GLY A 227 15.29 10.60 1.63
CA GLY A 227 14.53 11.82 1.35
C GLY A 227 14.36 12.08 -0.15
N PRO A 228 13.48 13.02 -0.54
CA PRO A 228 13.01 13.12 -1.91
C PRO A 228 14.08 13.52 -2.93
N VAL A 229 14.95 14.46 -2.55
CA VAL A 229 15.99 14.99 -3.43
C VAL A 229 17.07 13.95 -3.69
N GLU A 230 17.57 13.31 -2.63
CA GLU A 230 18.67 12.37 -2.75
C GLU A 230 18.21 11.04 -3.37
N PHE A 231 17.01 10.56 -3.04
CA PHE A 231 16.46 9.38 -3.70
C PHE A 231 16.33 9.61 -5.22
N ALA A 232 15.69 10.69 -5.66
CA ALA A 232 15.52 10.99 -7.07
C ALA A 232 16.86 11.08 -7.83
N LYS A 233 17.86 11.72 -7.21
CA LYS A 233 19.22 11.82 -7.75
C LYS A 233 19.89 10.45 -7.88
N GLN A 234 19.90 9.65 -6.81
CA GLN A 234 20.55 8.33 -6.84
C GLN A 234 19.85 7.37 -7.79
N TYR A 235 18.52 7.41 -7.85
CA TYR A 235 17.74 6.59 -8.76
C TYR A 235 17.99 6.96 -10.23
N ALA A 236 18.11 8.25 -10.56
CA ALA A 236 18.50 8.67 -11.92
C ALA A 236 19.92 8.19 -12.30
N ILE A 237 20.86 8.23 -11.36
CA ILE A 237 22.23 7.71 -11.56
C ILE A 237 22.20 6.20 -11.81
N SER A 238 21.44 5.44 -11.02
CA SER A 238 21.37 3.99 -11.15
C SER A 238 20.67 3.56 -12.46
N LEU A 239 19.63 4.27 -12.90
CA LEU A 239 19.02 4.04 -14.22
C LEU A 239 20.01 4.29 -15.37
N ALA A 240 20.81 5.36 -15.29
CA ALA A 240 21.85 5.63 -16.29
C ALA A 240 22.91 4.53 -16.32
N ALA A 241 23.34 4.06 -15.14
CA ALA A 241 24.28 2.95 -15.02
C ALA A 241 23.69 1.62 -15.55
N GLU A 242 22.43 1.33 -15.30
CA GLU A 242 21.73 0.15 -15.84
C GLU A 242 21.71 0.19 -17.37
N LYS A 243 21.34 1.32 -17.97
CA LYS A 243 21.32 1.49 -19.43
C LYS A 243 22.70 1.30 -20.07
N LEU A 244 23.76 1.69 -19.36
CA LEU A 244 25.14 1.59 -19.86
C LEU A 244 25.75 0.20 -19.65
N THR A 245 25.40 -0.48 -18.55
CA THR A 245 26.09 -1.71 -18.12
C THR A 245 25.25 -2.97 -18.27
N GLY A 246 23.94 -2.83 -18.49
CA GLY A 246 22.96 -3.92 -18.44
C GLY A 246 22.76 -4.53 -17.05
N ARG A 247 23.41 -4.00 -16.00
CA ARG A 247 23.22 -4.44 -14.62
C ARG A 247 21.98 -3.77 -14.04
N ARG A 248 21.08 -4.58 -13.46
CA ARG A 248 19.83 -4.10 -12.88
C ARG A 248 20.07 -3.06 -11.79
N ASN A 249 19.22 -2.03 -11.76
CA ASN A 249 19.24 -0.97 -10.76
C ASN A 249 19.18 -1.56 -9.31
N PRO A 250 20.16 -1.22 -8.44
CA PRO A 250 20.20 -1.72 -7.07
C PRO A 250 18.94 -1.42 -6.23
N PHE A 251 18.24 -0.32 -6.50
CA PHE A 251 16.99 0.00 -5.81
C PHE A 251 15.92 -1.06 -6.07
N GLU A 252 15.86 -1.58 -7.29
CA GLU A 252 14.91 -2.61 -7.74
C GLU A 252 15.26 -3.97 -7.14
N THR A 253 16.54 -4.35 -7.17
CA THR A 253 16.99 -5.60 -6.55
C THR A 253 16.73 -5.60 -5.05
N ASN A 254 16.97 -4.47 -4.36
CA ASN A 254 16.69 -4.33 -2.93
C ASN A 254 15.19 -4.24 -2.61
N ALA A 255 14.36 -3.93 -3.60
CA ALA A 255 12.89 -3.96 -3.52
C ALA A 255 12.31 -5.33 -3.91
N GLY A 256 13.14 -6.33 -4.26
CA GLY A 256 12.70 -7.70 -4.54
C GLY A 256 12.43 -7.98 -6.00
N ALA A 257 12.90 -7.14 -6.92
CA ALA A 257 12.83 -7.43 -8.34
C ALA A 257 13.94 -8.41 -8.79
N SER A 258 14.14 -9.52 -8.07
CA SER A 258 15.18 -10.50 -8.40
C SER A 258 14.96 -11.12 -9.80
N ASP A 259 13.70 -11.25 -10.19
CA ASP A 259 13.21 -11.64 -11.51
C ASP A 259 12.84 -10.42 -12.39
N GLY A 260 12.44 -9.32 -11.77
CA GLY A 260 12.01 -8.08 -12.40
C GLY A 260 10.89 -7.39 -11.64
N GLY A 261 10.41 -7.98 -10.54
CA GLY A 261 9.34 -7.42 -9.70
C GLY A 261 7.95 -7.60 -10.33
N TYR A 262 7.92 -8.07 -11.58
CA TYR A 262 6.77 -8.02 -12.47
C TYR A 262 6.63 -9.28 -13.34
N SER A 263 7.28 -10.40 -12.98
CA SER A 263 7.27 -11.66 -13.73
C SER A 263 6.78 -12.86 -12.91
#